data_AF-A0A077M974-F1
#
_entry.id   AF-A0A077M974-F1
#
_cell.length_a   1.000
_cell.length_b   1.000
_cell.length_c   1.000
_cell.angle_alpha   90.00
_cell.angle_beta   90.00
_cell.angle_gamma   90.00
#
_symmetry.space_group_name_H-M   'P 1'
#
loop_
_entity.id
_entity.type
_entity.pdbx_description
1 polymer ?
#
loop_
_entity_poly.entity_id
_entity_poly.type
_entity_poly.pdbx_seq_one_letter_code
_entity_poly.pdbx_strand_id
1 'polypeptide(L)' 'MPARDIPRFARRWREGRLRVEELISHELPLAEINLGMERLAAGQALRQIVRFP' A
#
# COMPACT_ATOMS: atom_id res chain seq x y z
N MET A 1 13.39 15.17 -3.76
CA MET A 1 14.34 14.54 -2.81
C MET A 1 13.48 13.83 -1.77
N PRO A 2 13.46 12.48 -1.71
CA PRO A 2 12.46 11.72 -0.93
C PRO A 2 12.37 12.12 0.55
N ALA A 3 13.50 12.41 1.18
CA ALA A 3 13.58 12.86 2.57
C ALA A 3 12.77 14.15 2.86
N ARG A 4 12.62 15.03 1.87
CA ARG A 4 11.81 16.27 2.00
C ARG A 4 10.35 16.06 1.63
N ASP A 5 10.10 15.22 0.63
CA ASP A 5 8.77 15.06 0.04
C ASP A 5 7.89 14.08 0.86
N ILE A 6 8.47 13.01 1.42
CA ILE A 6 7.75 12.01 2.24
C ILE A 6 7.06 12.67 3.46
N PRO A 7 7.74 13.47 4.30
CA PRO A 7 7.08 14.10 5.46
C PRO A 7 5.90 15.00 5.07
N ARG A 8 5.98 15.68 3.92
CA ARG A 8 4.91 16.55 3.40
C ARG A 8 3.68 15.73 3.01
N PHE A 9 3.87 14.61 2.30
CA PHE A 9 2.78 13.73 1.92
C PHE A 9 2.16 13.01 3.14
N ALA A 10 3.00 12.55 4.07
CA ALA A 10 2.54 11.95 5.33
C ALA A 10 1.71 12.92 6.18
N ARG A 11 2.05 14.23 6.18
CA ARG A 11 1.21 15.25 6.82
C ARG A 11 -0.15 15.39 6.13
N ARG A 12 -0.18 15.51 4.79
CA ARG A 12 -1.44 15.61 4.04
C ARG A 12 -2.35 14.40 4.24
N TRP A 13 -1.75 13.21 4.32
CA TRP A 13 -2.44 11.97 4.66
C TRP A 13 -3.10 12.03 6.04
N ARG A 14 -2.34 12.39 7.09
CA ARG A 14 -2.88 12.55 8.45
C ARG A 14 -3.96 13.62 8.59
N GLU A 15 -3.91 14.65 7.75
CA GLU A 15 -4.93 15.71 7.68
C GLU A 15 -6.17 15.31 6.83
N GLY A 16 -6.22 14.07 6.31
CA GLY A 16 -7.31 13.58 5.46
C GLY A 16 -7.33 14.14 4.03
N ARG A 17 -6.28 14.89 3.63
CA ARG A 17 -6.16 15.54 2.31
C ARG A 17 -5.53 14.64 1.24
N LEU A 18 -5.12 13.44 1.60
CA LEU A 18 -4.58 12.43 0.70
C LEU A 18 -5.15 11.07 1.09
N ARG A 19 -6.05 10.52 0.26
CA ARG A 19 -6.78 9.27 0.53
C ARG A 19 -5.96 8.07 0.04
N VAL A 20 -4.89 7.77 0.76
CA VAL A 20 -3.93 6.70 0.37
C VAL A 20 -4.55 5.31 0.53
N GLU A 21 -5.51 5.17 1.44
CA GLU A 21 -6.27 3.96 1.72
C GLU A 21 -7.03 3.46 0.49
N GLU A 22 -7.53 4.38 -0.36
CA GLU A 22 -8.28 4.03 -1.57
C GLU A 22 -7.43 3.29 -2.61
N LEU A 23 -6.10 3.37 -2.49
CA LEU A 23 -5.18 2.64 -3.36
C LEU A 23 -5.00 1.19 -2.91
N ILE A 24 -5.36 0.85 -1.68
CA ILE A 24 -5.23 -0.50 -1.14
C ILE A 24 -6.31 -1.38 -1.79
N SER A 25 -5.88 -2.24 -2.69
CA SER A 25 -6.75 -3.19 -3.39
C SER A 25 -6.96 -4.49 -2.61
N HIS A 26 -5.95 -4.92 -1.85
CA HIS A 26 -5.99 -6.19 -1.10
C HIS A 26 -5.20 -6.10 0.19
N GLU A 27 -5.58 -6.92 1.16
CA GLU A 27 -4.79 -7.22 2.37
C GLU A 27 -4.63 -8.73 2.48
N LEU A 28 -3.45 -9.18 2.89
CA LEU A 28 -3.15 -10.61 3.01
C LEU A 28 -2.15 -10.87 4.14
N PRO A 29 -2.20 -12.03 4.80
CA PRO A 29 -1.17 -12.42 5.77
C PRO A 29 0.15 -12.73 5.04
N LEU A 30 1.28 -12.66 5.77
CA LEU A 30 2.59 -13.04 5.23
C LEU A 30 2.60 -14.48 4.66
N ALA A 31 1.81 -15.39 5.23
CA ALA A 31 1.68 -16.77 4.77
C ALA A 31 1.19 -16.89 3.31
N GLU A 32 0.49 -15.88 2.79
CA GLU A 32 -0.07 -15.85 1.44
C GLU A 32 0.76 -14.99 0.47
N ILE A 33 2.00 -14.62 0.82
CA ILE A 33 2.80 -13.67 0.04
C ILE A 33 2.94 -14.08 -1.44
N ASN A 34 3.08 -15.37 -1.73
CA ASN A 34 3.20 -15.87 -3.11
C ASN A 34 1.95 -15.55 -3.94
N LEU A 35 0.76 -15.73 -3.38
CA LEU A 35 -0.50 -15.36 -4.03
C LEU A 35 -0.57 -13.85 -4.28
N GLY A 36 -0.08 -13.04 -3.32
CA GLY A 36 0.05 -11.60 -3.50
C GLY A 36 0.94 -11.24 -4.69
N MET A 37 2.09 -11.90 -4.82
CA MET A 37 3.03 -11.68 -5.93
C MET A 37 2.44 -12.11 -7.28
N GLU A 38 1.72 -13.23 -7.35
CA GLU A 38 1.01 -13.68 -8.55
C GLU A 38 -0.03 -12.65 -9.02
N ARG A 39 -0.83 -12.09 -8.10
CA ARG A 39 -1.80 -11.03 -8.41
C ARG A 39 -1.15 -9.77 -8.96
N LEU A 40 0.03 -9.38 -8.46
CA LEU A 40 0.79 -8.25 -9.01
C LEU A 40 1.27 -8.55 -10.43
N ALA A 41 1.84 -9.74 -10.65
CA ALA A 41 2.33 -10.16 -11.96
C ALA A 41 1.19 -10.23 -13.00
N ALA A 42 0.00 -10.65 -12.58
CA ALA A 42 -1.19 -10.70 -13.42
C ALA A 42 -1.86 -9.32 -13.63
N GLY A 43 -1.37 -8.25 -12.99
CA GLY A 43 -1.98 -6.92 -13.07
C GLY A 43 -3.35 -6.81 -12.38
N GLN A 44 -3.68 -7.74 -11.49
CA GLN A 44 -4.98 -7.84 -10.80
C GLN A 44 -5.02 -7.05 -9.48
N ALA A 45 -3.88 -6.52 -9.04
CA ALA A 45 -3.77 -5.74 -7.82
C ALA A 45 -2.96 -4.47 -8.04
N LEU A 46 -3.42 -3.35 -7.46
CA LEU A 46 -2.74 -2.06 -7.50
C LEU A 46 -1.75 -1.92 -6.34
N ARG A 47 -2.26 -2.09 -5.13
CA ARG A 47 -1.48 -2.08 -3.89
C ARG A 47 -2.01 -3.14 -2.94
N GLN A 48 -1.10 -3.83 -2.28
CA GLN A 48 -1.43 -4.87 -1.33
C GLN A 48 -0.73 -4.57 0.00
N ILE A 49 -1.41 -4.82 1.12
CA ILE A 49 -0.82 -4.69 2.46
C ILE A 49 -0.62 -6.08 3.04
N VAL A 50 0.63 -6.39 3.36
CA VAL A 50 0.98 -7.62 4.08
C VAL A 50 0.82 -7.36 5.57
N ARG A 51 -0.08 -8.12 6.20
CA ARG A 51 -0.32 -8.07 7.65
C ARG A 51 0.59 -9.07 8.37
N PHE A 52 1.20 -8.63 9.45
CA PHE A 52 1.97 -9.46 10.38
C PHE A 52 1.15 -9.61 11.68
N PRO A 53 1.24 -10.75 12.39
CA PRO A 53 0.68 -10.89 13.73
C PRO A 53 1.35 -9.94 14.74
#